data_AF-A0A3M1AXM2-F1
#
_entry.id   AF-A0A3M1AXM2-F1
#
_cell.length_a   1.000
_cell.length_b   1.000
_cell.length_c   1.000
_cell.angle_alpha   90.00
_cell.angle_beta   90.00
_cell.angle_gamma   90.00
#
_symmetry.space_group_name_H-M   'P 1'
#
loop_
_entity.id
_entity.type
_entity.pdbx_description
1 polymer ?
#
loop_
_entity_poly.entity_id
_entity_poly.type
_entity_poly.pdbx_seq_one_letter_code
_entity_poly.pdbx_strand_id
1 'polypeptide(L)' 'DYTIQKLLEKELVSIIGRSEGPGRPLLYGTSVKFMDYFGLKSIKDLPQPKDFKEPDSEIGERAPVEEEKREEE' A
#
# COMPACT_ATOMS: atom_id res chain seq x y z
N ASP A 1 -8.50 8.29 -5.31
CA ASP A 1 -8.92 8.48 -3.90
C ASP A 1 -9.81 7.41 -3.27
N TYR A 2 -10.41 6.47 -3.99
CA TYR A 2 -11.38 5.51 -3.40
C TYR A 2 -10.83 4.68 -2.23
N THR A 3 -9.54 4.31 -2.26
CA THR A 3 -8.95 3.39 -1.28
C THR A 3 -8.93 3.96 0.14
N ILE A 4 -8.51 5.23 0.31
CA ILE A 4 -8.44 5.86 1.63
C ILE A 4 -9.83 6.02 2.22
N GLN A 5 -10.80 6.42 1.41
CA GLN A 5 -12.18 6.58 1.84
C GLN A 5 -12.78 5.25 2.30
N LYS A 6 -12.53 4.16 1.57
CA LYS A 6 -12.98 2.82 1.96
C LYS A 6 -12.32 2.30 3.23
N LEU A 7 -11.05 2.63 3.46
CA LEU A 7 -10.34 2.25 4.68
C LEU A 7 -10.85 3.04 5.90
N LEU A 8 -11.22 4.31 5.71
CA LEU A 8 -11.85 5.14 6.74
C LEU A 8 -13.25 4.63 7.08
N GLU A 9 -14.06 4.28 6.09
CA GLU A 9 -15.41 3.70 6.28
C GLU A 9 -15.37 2.37 7.04
N LYS A 10 -14.34 1.55 6.79
CA LYS A 10 -14.09 0.31 7.53
C LYS A 10 -13.40 0.52 8.88
N GLU A 11 -13.11 1.77 9.23
CA GLU A 11 -12.38 2.17 10.44
C GLU A 11 -11.02 1.47 10.60
N LEU A 12 -10.40 1.04 9.51
CA LEU A 12 -9.06 0.43 9.52
C LEU A 12 -7.97 1.50 9.62
N VAL A 13 -8.24 2.71 9.14
CA VAL A 13 -7.36 3.86 9.26
C VAL A 13 -8.11 5.04 9.86
N SER A 14 -7.39 5.94 10.52
CA SER A 14 -7.93 7.16 11.12
C SER A 14 -7.02 8.36 10.84
N ILE A 15 -7.57 9.56 10.99
CA ILE A 15 -6.80 10.80 10.86
C ILE A 15 -6.10 11.05 12.19
N ILE A 16 -4.77 11.05 12.18
CA ILE A 16 -3.92 11.24 13.37
C ILE A 16 -3.47 12.68 13.55
N GLY A 17 -3.64 13.52 12.52
CA GLY A 17 -3.29 14.94 12.61
C GLY A 17 -3.08 15.60 11.25
N ARG A 18 -2.36 16.71 11.25
CA ARG A 18 -1.92 17.43 10.05
C ARG A 18 -0.42 17.67 10.14
N SER A 19 0.27 17.54 9.01
CA SER A 19 1.68 17.90 8.93
C SER A 19 1.87 19.42 8.94
N GLU A 20 3.01 19.90 9.43
CA GLU A 20 3.33 21.33 9.48
C GLU A 20 3.84 21.90 8.15
N GLY A 21 4.08 21.05 7.15
CA GLY A 21 4.55 21.45 5.82
C GLY A 21 3.54 22.30 5.03
N PRO A 22 3.98 22.90 3.91
CA PRO A 22 3.11 23.69 3.04
C PRO A 22 1.90 22.85 2.57
N GLY A 23 0.70 23.43 2.68
CA GLY A 23 -0.56 22.74 2.38
C GLY A 23 -1.16 21.92 3.54
N ARG A 24 -0.45 21.80 4.67
CA ARG A 24 -0.91 21.13 5.90
C ARG A 24 -1.69 19.82 5.64
N PRO A 25 -1.08 18.84 4.93
CA PRO A 25 -1.77 17.63 4.53
C PRO A 25 -2.21 16.81 5.75
N LEU A 26 -3.31 16.07 5.58
CA LEU A 26 -3.83 15.16 6.60
C LEU A 26 -2.90 13.96 6.76
N LEU A 27 -2.61 13.62 8.01
CA LEU A 27 -1.86 12.43 8.37
C LEU A 27 -2.84 11.32 8.72
N TYR A 28 -2.65 10.16 8.10
CA TYR A 28 -3.43 8.96 8.36
C TYR A 28 -2.58 7.94 9.13
N GLY A 29 -3.20 7.22 10.06
CA GLY A 29 -2.59 6.15 10.83
C GLY A 29 -3.51 4.93 10.92
N THR A 30 -2.97 3.80 11.38
CA THR A 30 -3.77 2.61 11.67
C THR A 30 -4.54 2.77 12.97
N SER A 31 -5.73 2.18 13.02
CA SER A 31 -6.60 2.22 14.20
C SER A 31 -6.40 1.00 15.11
N VAL A 32 -7.08 0.98 16.26
CA VAL A 32 -7.18 -0.22 17.10
C VAL A 32 -7.92 -1.34 16.38
N LYS A 33 -8.99 -1.00 15.63
CA LYS A 33 -9.74 -1.97 14.82
C LYS A 33 -8.88 -2.65 13.77
N PHE A 34 -7.89 -1.97 13.21
CA PHE A 34 -6.90 -2.61 12.34
C PHE A 34 -6.16 -3.72 13.07
N MET A 35 -5.66 -3.45 14.29
CA MET A 35 -4.95 -4.44 15.08
C MET A 35 -5.83 -5.65 15.40
N ASP A 36 -7.08 -5.41 15.82
CA ASP A 36 -8.04 -6.47 16.11
C ASP A 36 -8.37 -7.30 14.86
N TYR A 37 -8.54 -6.63 13.71
CA TYR A 37 -8.84 -7.29 12.44
C TYR A 37 -7.71 -8.21 11.95
N PHE A 38 -6.45 -7.78 12.14
CA PHE A 38 -5.27 -8.56 11.77
C PHE A 38 -4.76 -9.47 12.90
N GLY A 39 -5.40 -9.46 14.08
CA GLY A 39 -4.99 -10.25 15.24
C GLY A 39 -3.63 -9.86 15.83
N LEU A 40 -3.22 -8.59 15.64
CA LEU A 40 -1.95 -8.06 16.12
C LEU A 40 -2.12 -7.39 17.47
N LYS A 41 -1.10 -7.46 18.35
CA LYS A 41 -1.12 -6.73 19.62
C LYS A 41 -0.50 -5.34 19.48
N SER A 42 0.41 -5.17 18.52
CA SER A 42 1.09 -3.91 18.23
C SER A 42 1.50 -3.80 16.76
N ILE A 43 1.72 -2.56 16.30
CA ILE A 43 2.34 -2.27 14.98
C ILE A 43 3.69 -3.00 14.83
N LYS A 44 4.41 -3.22 15.94
CA LYS A 44 5.72 -3.89 15.94
C LYS A 44 5.66 -5.38 15.60
N ASP A 45 4.48 -5.99 15.71
CA ASP A 45 4.25 -7.40 15.40
C ASP A 45 3.98 -7.62 13.90
N LEU A 46 4.00 -6.55 13.09
CA LEU A 46 3.90 -6.68 11.65
C LEU A 46 5.13 -7.43 11.10
N PRO A 47 4.94 -8.36 10.15
CA PRO A 47 6.05 -9.02 9.48
C PRO A 47 6.94 -7.97 8.82
N GLN A 48 8.26 -8.10 8.96
CA GLN A 48 9.15 -7.13 8.35
C GLN A 48 9.14 -7.32 6.83
N PRO A 49 9.32 -6.25 6.04
CA PRO A 49 9.42 -6.37 4.58
C PRO A 49 10.45 -7.41 4.10
N LYS A 50 11.50 -7.66 4.89
CA LYS A 50 12.54 -8.66 4.62
C LYS A 50 12.07 -10.11 4.80
N ASP A 51 10.98 -10.33 5.52
CA ASP A 51 10.37 -11.64 5.77
C ASP A 51 9.39 -12.04 4.66
N PHE A 52 8.99 -11.08 3.81
CA PHE A 52 8.27 -11.39 2.59
C PHE A 52 9.28 -11.98 1.60
N LYS A 53 9.31 -13.31 1.51
CA LYS A 53 9.76 -13.94 0.27
C LYS A 53 8.85 -13.42 -0.82
N GLU A 54 9.43 -12.89 -1.90
CA GLU A 54 8.68 -12.69 -3.13
C GLU A 54 7.94 -14.00 -3.40
N PRO A 55 6.61 -14.00 -3.53
CA PRO A 55 5.93 -15.21 -3.93
C PRO A 55 6.53 -15.64 -5.27
N ASP A 56 7.01 -16.89 -5.36
CA ASP A 56 7.45 -17.59 -6.58
C ASP A 56 6.28 -17.78 -7.57
N SER A 57 5.45 -16.76 -7.72
CA SER A 57 4.29 -16.74 -8.60
C SER A 57 4.58 -15.67 -9.66
N GLU A 58 5.42 -16.04 -10.62
CA GLU A 58 5.40 -15.42 -11.94
C GLU A 58 4.02 -15.71 -12.57
N ILE A 59 3.06 -14.83 -12.31
CA ILE A 59 1.81 -14.81 -13.08
C ILE A 59 2.13 -14.14 -14.40
N GLY A 60 2.46 -14.97 -15.39
CA GLY A 60 2.62 -14.63 -16.79
C GLY A 60 4.08 -14.48 -17.20
N GLU A 61 4.53 -15.36 -18.10
CA GLU A 61 5.68 -15.09 -18.95
C GLU A 61 5.46 -13.70 -19.59
N ARG A 62 6.41 -12.78 -19.41
CA ARG A 62 6.40 -11.54 -20.19
C ARG A 62 6.56 -11.95 -21.65
N ALA A 63 5.48 -11.90 -22.43
CA ALA A 63 5.56 -12.00 -23.87
C ALA A 63 6.61 -10.97 -24.36
N PRO A 64 7.56 -11.36 -25.22
CA PRO A 64 8.54 -10.42 -25.73
C PRO A 64 7.80 -9.29 -26.44
N VAL A 65 8.03 -8.06 -25.99
CA VAL A 65 7.55 -6.86 -26.68
C VAL A 65 8.25 -6.83 -28.04
N GLU A 66 7.50 -7.00 -29.12
CA GLU A 66 8.03 -6.78 -30.47
C GLU A 66 8.52 -5.34 -30.55
N GLU A 67 9.83 -5.17 -30.77
CA GLU A 67 10.44 -3.87 -31.05
C GLU A 67 9.79 -3.33 -32.34
N GLU A 68 8.98 -2.28 -32.22
CA GLU A 68 8.63 -1.44 -33.36
C GLU A 68 9.92 -0.83 -33.91
N LYS A 69 10.45 -1.46 -34.97
CA LYS A 69 11.35 -0.79 -35.90
C LYS A 69 10.61 0.42 -36.46
N ARG A 70 10.86 1.57 -35.86
CA ARG A 70 10.64 2.86 -36.50
C ARG A 70 11.64 2.94 -37.65
N GLU A 71 11.23 2.44 -38.81
CA GLU A 71 11.91 2.74 -40.06
C GLU A 71 11.75 4.24 -40.30
N GLU A 72 12.88 4.93 -40.29
CA GLU A 72 13.03 6.27 -40.84
C GLU A 72 12.97 6.17 -42.36
N GLU A 73 11.94 6.75 -42.98
CA GLU A 73 12.03 7.49 -44.24
C GLU A 73 10.89 8.51 -44.38
#